data_AF-A0A947Z7I7-F1
#
_entry.id   AF-A0A947Z7I7-F1
#
_cell.length_a   1.000
_cell.length_b   1.000
_cell.length_c   1.000
_cell.angle_alpha   90.00
_cell.angle_beta   90.00
_cell.angle_gamma   90.00
#
_symmetry.space_group_name_H-M   'P 1'
#
loop_
_entity.id
_entity.type
_entity.pdbx_description
1 polymer ?
#
loop_
_entity_poly.entity_id
_entity_poly.type
_entity_poly.pdbx_seq_one_letter_code
_entity_poly.pdbx_strand_id
1 'polypeptide(L)' 'HLGPYTGLKATYTKAMEYMKKEGLTSLGVSCEIYLNNPMTTKPADLKTEVFMPVK' A
#
# COMPACT_ATOMS: atom_id res chain seq x y z
N HIS A 1 -1.25 -3.97 2.98
CA HIS A 1 -2.38 -4.41 2.16
C HIS A 1 -2.56 -5.91 2.31
N LEU A 2 -3.78 -6.37 2.55
CA LEU A 2 -4.16 -7.78 2.55
C LEU A 2 -5.27 -7.95 1.50
N GLY A 3 -5.03 -8.79 0.49
CA GLY A 3 -5.92 -8.98 -0.65
C GLY A 3 -5.25 -8.76 -2.02
N PRO A 4 -6.03 -8.83 -3.11
CA PRO A 4 -5.49 -8.79 -4.47
C PRO A 4 -4.92 -7.42 -4.84
N TYR A 5 -3.92 -7.39 -5.72
CA TYR A 5 -3.26 -6.15 -6.15
C TYR A 5 -4.21 -5.11 -6.77
N THR A 6 -5.34 -5.52 -7.33
CA THR A 6 -6.39 -4.61 -7.81
C THR A 6 -6.96 -3.72 -6.69
N GLY A 7 -6.84 -4.14 -5.42
CA GLY A 7 -7.21 -3.38 -4.23
C GLY A 7 -6.15 -2.41 -3.71
N LEU A 8 -4.94 -2.37 -4.29
CA LEU A 8 -3.86 -1.50 -3.80
C LEU A 8 -4.23 -0.02 -3.85
N LYS A 9 -4.97 0.42 -4.89
CA LYS A 9 -5.46 1.80 -5.01
C LYS A 9 -6.16 2.29 -3.74
N ALA A 10 -7.01 1.46 -3.13
CA ALA A 10 -7.71 1.81 -1.90
C ALA A 10 -6.75 1.97 -0.70
N THR A 11 -5.63 1.23 -0.69
CA THR A 11 -4.60 1.36 0.35
C THR A 11 -3.86 2.69 0.20
N TYR A 12 -3.47 3.05 -1.02
CA TYR A 12 -2.88 4.36 -1.32
C TYR A 12 -3.80 5.51 -0.95
N THR A 13 -5.09 5.43 -1.30
CA THR A 13 -6.08 6.45 -0.94
C THR A 13 -6.14 6.65 0.57
N LYS A 14 -6.24 5.57 1.36
CA LYS A 14 -6.26 5.64 2.82
C LYS A 14 -4.97 6.24 3.39
N ALA A 15 -3.81 5.90 2.84
CA ALA A 15 -2.53 6.48 3.26
C ALA A 15 -2.47 8.00 2.99
N MET A 16 -2.95 8.45 1.82
CA MET A 16 -3.02 9.88 1.48
C MET A 16 -4.03 10.65 2.34
N GLU A 17 -5.19 10.06 2.64
CA GLU A 17 -6.17 10.64 3.57
C GLU A 17 -5.58 10.80 4.98
N TYR A 18 -4.86 9.78 5.45
CA TYR A 18 -4.14 9.83 6.72
C TYR A 18 -3.07 10.94 6.71
N MET A 19 -2.21 10.99 5.69
CA MET A 19 -1.19 12.03 5.54
C MET A 19 -1.81 13.44 5.60
N LYS A 20 -2.90 13.66 4.86
CA LYS A 20 -3.63 14.94 4.86
C LYS A 20 -4.14 15.30 6.26
N LYS A 21 -4.70 14.34 7.00
CA LYS A 21 -5.21 14.55 8.36
C LYS A 21 -4.08 14.94 9.33
N GLU A 22 -2.91 14.33 9.18
CA GLU A 22 -1.75 14.55 10.05
C GLU A 22 -0.86 15.73 9.58
N GLY A 23 -1.22 16.43 8.50
CA GLY A 23 -0.42 17.53 7.95
C GLY A 23 0.89 17.10 7.28
N LEU A 24 1.02 15.80 6.95
CA LEU A 24 2.20 15.23 6.30
C LEU A 24 2.15 15.45 4.79
N THR A 25 3.31 15.71 4.19
CA THR A 25 3.42 15.89 2.74
C THR A 25 4.14 14.72 2.09
N SER A 26 3.48 14.02 1.17
CA SER A 26 4.10 12.94 0.38
C SER A 26 5.26 13.45 -0.47
N LEU A 27 6.34 12.68 -0.55
CA LEU A 27 7.47 12.93 -1.46
C LEU A 27 7.24 12.43 -2.89
N GLY A 28 6.04 11.90 -3.19
CA GLY A 28 5.66 11.49 -4.56
C GLY A 28 6.26 10.15 -5.03
N VAL A 29 7.01 9.47 -4.18
CA VAL A 29 7.52 8.10 -4.43
C VAL A 29 6.80 7.10 -3.54
N SER A 30 6.71 5.85 -3.98
CA SER A 30 6.27 4.73 -3.13
C SER A 30 7.15 3.51 -3.33
N CYS A 31 7.21 2.67 -2.31
CA CYS A 31 7.86 1.37 -2.36
C CYS A 31 6.86 0.31 -1.94
N GLU A 32 6.79 -0.78 -2.70
CA GLU A 32 5.96 -1.94 -2.40
C GLU A 32 6.84 -3.15 -2.11
N ILE A 33 6.58 -3.83 -0.99
CA ILE A 33 7.22 -5.10 -0.65
C ILE A 33 6.17 -6.20 -0.72
N TYR A 34 6.32 -7.12 -1.66
CA TYR A 34 5.45 -8.29 -1.83
C TYR A 34 5.94 -9.41 -0.92
N LEU A 35 5.20 -9.70 0.15
CA LEU A 35 5.66 -10.60 1.21
C LEU A 35 5.45 -12.08 0.89
N ASN A 36 4.66 -12.40 -0.13
CA ASN A 36 4.36 -13.77 -0.53
C ASN A 36 4.25 -13.93 -2.04
N ASN A 37 4.42 -15.18 -2.51
CA ASN A 37 4.42 -15.50 -3.93
C ASN A 37 2.99 -15.52 -4.49
N PRO A 38 2.66 -14.67 -5.48
CA PRO A 38 1.32 -14.61 -6.05
C PRO A 38 0.92 -15.85 -6.86
N MET A 39 1.88 -16.66 -7.31
CA MET A 39 1.61 -17.88 -8.06
C MET A 39 1.14 -19.04 -7.18
N THR A 40 1.40 -18.98 -5.86
CA THR A 40 1.10 -20.06 -4.91
C THR A 40 0.20 -19.61 -3.76
N THR A 41 -0.15 -18.33 -3.69
CA THR A 41 -0.99 -17.74 -2.65
C THR A 41 -2.32 -17.31 -3.23
N LYS A 42 -3.43 -17.61 -2.55
CA LYS A 42 -4.75 -17.16 -3.00
C LYS A 42 -4.80 -15.63 -3.01
N PRO A 43 -5.51 -14.99 -3.95
CA PRO A 43 -5.58 -13.52 -4.04
C PRO A 43 -6.02 -12.83 -2.74
N ALA A 44 -6.93 -13.43 -1.97
CA ALA A 44 -7.41 -12.88 -0.69
C ALA A 44 -6.33 -12.88 0.41
N ASP A 45 -5.32 -13.74 0.29
CA ASP A 45 -4.25 -13.93 1.28
C ASP A 45 -2.94 -13.25 0.87
N LEU A 46 -2.90 -12.56 -0.28
CA LEU A 46 -1.73 -11.81 -0.73
C LEU A 46 -1.44 -10.66 0.23
N LYS A 47 -0.15 -10.48 0.54
CA LYS A 47 0.34 -9.49 1.49
C LYS A 47 1.33 -8.57 0.79
N THR A 48 1.02 -7.28 0.78
CA THR A 48 1.90 -6.24 0.26
C THR A 48 2.05 -5.14 1.30
N GLU A 49 3.27 -4.80 1.68
CA GLU A 49 3.56 -3.59 2.45
C GLU A 49 3.79 -2.42 1.50
N VAL A 50 3.17 -1.27 1.83
CA VAL A 50 3.26 -0.06 1.02
C VAL A 50 3.88 1.02 1.87
N PHE A 51 5.01 1.56 1.41
CA PHE A 51 5.75 2.63 2.06
C PHE A 51 5.63 3.90 1.22
N MET A 52 5.28 5.01 1.86
CA MET A 52 5.27 6.34 1.25
C MET A 52 6.05 7.28 2.16
N PRO A 53 7.23 7.77 1.74
CA PRO A 53 7.99 8.71 2.54
C PRO A 53 7.32 10.09 2.53
N VAL A 54 7.40 10.78 3.68
CA VAL A 54 6.74 12.05 3.96
C VAL A 54 7.74 13.09 4.49
N LYS A 55 7.42 14.37 4.33
CA LYS A 55 8.02 15.50 5.06
C LYS A 55 7.20 15.87 6.29
#